data_AF-A0A5S4T7C5-F1
#
_entry.id   AF-A0A5S4T7C5-F1
#
_cell.length_a   1.000
_cell.length_b   1.000
_cell.length_c   1.000
_cell.angle_alpha   90.00
_cell.angle_beta   90.00
_cell.angle_gamma   90.00
#
_symmetry.space_group_name_H-M   'P 1'
#
loop_
_entity.id
_entity.type
_entity.pdbx_description
1 polymer ?
#
loop_
_entity_poly.entity_id
_entity_poly.type
_entity_poly.pdbx_seq_one_letter_code
_entity_poly.pdbx_strand_id
1 'polypeptide(L)' 'EELEAAGLNRSDVHVDFMIGSNQMDIDGIREDGTHVPLFRNGDWAN' A
#
# COMPACT_ATOMS: atom_id res chain seq x y z
N GLU A 1 12.91 -11.90 16.65
CA GLU A 1 13.05 -12.77 15.47
C GLU A 1 11.69 -13.02 14.80
N GLU A 2 10.62 -13.34 15.53
CA GLU A 2 9.28 -13.60 14.96
C GLU A 2 8.72 -12.49 14.05
N LEU A 3 8.85 -11.21 14.44
CA LEU A 3 8.33 -10.08 13.65
C LEU A 3 9.07 -9.90 12.31
N GLU A 4 10.38 -10.13 12.31
CA GLU A 4 11.21 -10.05 11.10
C GLU A 4 10.95 -11.25 10.18
N ALA A 5 10.76 -12.44 10.76
CA ALA A 5 10.36 -13.63 10.02
C ALA A 5 8.96 -13.49 9.38
N ALA A 6 8.07 -12.69 9.96
CA ALA A 6 6.77 -12.33 9.39
C ALA A 6 6.84 -11.22 8.33
N GLY A 7 8.03 -10.70 8.01
CA GLY A 7 8.25 -9.69 6.96
C GLY A 7 8.13 -8.24 7.41
N LEU A 8 8.06 -7.96 8.72
CA LEU A 8 8.03 -6.59 9.22
C LEU A 8 9.45 -6.03 9.30
N ASN A 9 9.63 -4.81 8.76
CA ASN A 9 10.91 -4.10 8.79
C ASN A 9 11.33 -3.73 10.23
N ARG A 10 12.63 -3.81 10.53
CA ARG A 10 13.22 -3.36 11.81
C ARG A 10 14.19 -2.21 11.55
N SER A 11 13.95 -1.07 12.19
CA SER A 11 14.78 0.13 12.05
C SER A 11 14.62 0.99 13.31
N ASP A 12 15.68 1.71 13.69
CA ASP A 12 15.65 2.66 14.80
C ASP A 12 14.90 3.95 14.46
N VAL A 13 14.75 4.23 13.15
CA VAL A 13 14.04 5.40 12.63
C VAL A 13 12.89 4.97 11.73
N HIS A 14 11.81 5.75 11.77
CA HIS A 14 10.65 5.64 10.91
C HIS A 14 10.27 7.06 10.46
N VAL A 15 10.32 7.32 9.16
CA VAL A 15 10.05 8.64 8.59
C VAL A 15 9.00 8.50 7.50
N ASP A 16 7.80 8.98 7.80
CA ASP A 16 6.71 9.03 6.85
C ASP A 16 6.91 10.17 5.84
N PHE A 17 6.54 9.91 4.58
CA PHE A 17 6.43 10.93 3.55
C PHE A 17 5.18 10.71 2.71
N MET A 18 4.59 11.80 2.23
CA MET A 18 3.32 11.78 1.52
C MET A 18 3.54 11.54 0.02
N ILE A 19 2.72 10.68 -0.58
CA ILE A 19 2.74 10.38 -2.03
C ILE A 19 1.41 10.64 -2.74
N GLY A 20 0.31 10.79 -1.99
CA GLY A 20 -1.05 10.89 -2.52
C GLY A 20 -1.31 12.14 -3.35
N SER A 21 -2.19 12.02 -4.35
CA SER A 21 -2.69 13.13 -5.15
C SER A 21 -4.06 12.81 -5.75
N ASN A 22 -4.75 13.82 -6.29
CA ASN A 22 -6.00 13.64 -7.04
C ASN A 22 -5.81 13.00 -8.43
N GLN A 23 -4.58 12.60 -8.78
CA GLN A 23 -4.24 11.89 -10.01
C GLN A 23 -3.76 10.47 -9.73
N MET A 24 -3.85 10.02 -8.47
CA MET A 24 -3.37 8.71 -8.05
C MET A 24 -4.45 7.65 -8.21
N ASP A 25 -4.07 6.54 -8.86
CA ASP A 25 -4.85 5.31 -8.91
C ASP A 25 -4.13 4.22 -8.09
N ILE A 26 -4.89 3.43 -7.33
CA ILE A 26 -4.37 2.33 -6.51
C ILE A 26 -5.17 1.07 -6.82
N ASP A 27 -4.47 -0.03 -7.09
CA ASP A 27 -5.03 -1.37 -7.22
C ASP A 27 -4.55 -2.25 -6.06
N GLY A 28 -5.47 -3.01 -5.48
CA GLY A 28 -5.14 -4.16 -4.66
C GLY A 28 -4.94 -5.38 -5.56
N ILE A 29 -3.89 -6.17 -5.29
CA ILE A 29 -3.61 -7.41 -6.02
C ILE A 29 -3.97 -8.59 -5.10
N ARG A 30 -4.86 -9.47 -5.55
CA ARG A 30 -5.19 -10.72 -4.86
C ARG A 30 -4.08 -11.75 -5.02
N GLU A 31 -4.09 -12.78 -4.18
CA GLU A 31 -3.14 -13.90 -4.29
C GLU A 31 -3.19 -14.61 -5.66
N ASP A 32 -4.37 -14.63 -6.30
CA ASP A 32 -4.56 -15.16 -7.66
C ASP A 32 -4.10 -14.20 -8.79
N GLY A 33 -3.56 -13.03 -8.44
CA GLY A 33 -3.10 -12.01 -9.38
C GLY A 33 -4.20 -11.08 -9.91
N THR A 34 -5.45 -11.23 -9.48
CA THR A 34 -6.53 -10.33 -9.90
C THR A 34 -6.35 -8.93 -9.32
N HIS A 35 -6.43 -7.92 -10.18
CA HIS A 35 -6.40 -6.51 -9.79
C HIS A 35 -7.80 -6.01 -9.42
N VAL A 36 -7.92 -5.39 -8.24
CA VAL A 36 -9.14 -4.78 -7.73
C VAL A 36 -8.90 -3.28 -7.56
N PRO A 37 -9.64 -2.40 -8.25
CA PRO A 37 -9.56 -0.96 -8.05
C PRO A 37 -9.87 -0.60 -6.59
N LEU A 38 -8.97 0.11 -5.93
CA LEU A 38 -9.19 0.65 -4.59
C LEU A 38 -9.37 2.17 -4.63
N PHE A 39 -8.44 2.88 -5.28
CA PHE A 39 -8.55 4.32 -5.51
C PHE A 39 -8.53 4.65 -6.99
N ARG A 40 -9.31 5.65 -7.38
CA ARG A 40 -9.25 6.30 -8.69
C ARG A 40 -9.29 7.81 -8.54
N ASN A 41 -8.39 8.52 -9.21
CA ASN A 41 -8.25 9.97 -9.11
C ASN A 41 -8.16 10.47 -7.65
N GLY A 42 -7.47 9.73 -6.79
CA GLY A 42 -7.25 10.10 -5.39
C GLY A 42 -8.44 9.91 -4.44
N ASP A 43 -9.52 9.24 -4.86
CA ASP A 43 -10.64 8.88 -3.99
C ASP A 43 -10.99 7.39 -4.12
N TRP A 44 -11.80 6.87 -3.20
CA TRP A 44 -12.31 5.50 -3.27
C TRP A 44 -13.03 5.26 -4.59
N ALA A 45 -12.79 4.10 -5.19
CA ALA A 45 -13.31 3.79 -6.53
C ALA A 45 -14.85 3.65 -6.62
N ASN A 46 -15.60 3.81 -5.51
CA ASN A 46 -17.03 3.49 -5.39
C ASN A 46 -17.85 4.63 -4.78
#